data_AF-A0A7Y0S275-F1
#
_entry.id   AF-A0A7Y0S275-F1
#
_cell.length_a   1.000
_cell.length_b   1.000
_cell.length_c   1.000
_cell.angle_alpha   90.00
_cell.angle_beta   90.00
_cell.angle_gamma   90.00
#
_symmetry.space_group_name_H-M   'P 1'
#
loop_
_entity.id
_entity.type
_entity.pdbx_description
1 polymer ?
#
loop_
_entity_poly.entity_id
_entity_poly.type
_entity_poly.pdbx_seq_one_letter_code
_entity_poly.pdbx_strand_id
1 'polypeptide(L)'
;CLKTHKLVGAEVLVRWRDEELGEVSPGSFIPIAEERGLINKLTHLVLERVIELKRSWQKKEVFSQENLRFKLAVNISAKSFDDES
;
A
#
# COMPACT_ATOMS: atom_id res chain seq x y z
N CYS A 1 9.63 -13.69 14.79
CA CYS A 1 8.41 -12.86 14.88
C CYS A 1 7.46 -13.38 15.95
N LEU A 2 6.84 -14.57 15.81
CA LEU A 2 5.87 -15.06 16.80
C LEU A 2 6.48 -15.35 18.18
N LYS A 3 7.70 -15.91 18.24
CA LYS A 3 8.39 -16.17 19.53
C LYS A 3 8.93 -14.92 20.21
N THR A 4 9.19 -13.87 19.43
CA THR A 4 9.88 -12.66 19.91
C THR A 4 8.92 -11.48 20.08
N HIS A 5 7.67 -11.61 19.61
CA HIS A 5 6.68 -10.53 19.49
C HIS A 5 7.19 -9.24 18.82
N LYS A 6 8.32 -9.32 18.10
CA LYS A 6 8.89 -8.18 17.39
C LYS A 6 8.09 -7.92 16.13
N LEU A 7 7.69 -6.66 15.96
CA LEU A 7 7.08 -6.15 14.76
C LEU A 7 8.12 -6.15 13.62
N VAL A 8 7.80 -6.81 12.49
CA VAL A 8 8.75 -6.95 11.37
C VAL A 8 8.27 -6.35 10.05
N GLY A 9 7.00 -5.97 9.99
CA GLY A 9 6.43 -5.38 8.80
C GLY A 9 4.93 -5.15 8.94
N ALA A 10 4.36 -4.54 7.91
CA ALA A 10 2.93 -4.37 7.74
C ALA A 10 2.57 -4.50 6.26
N GLU A 11 1.30 -4.84 6.02
CA GLU A 11 0.69 -4.81 4.71
C GLU A 11 -0.02 -3.47 4.51
N VAL A 12 0.16 -2.88 3.32
CA VAL A 12 -0.47 -1.63 2.92
C VAL A 12 -1.80 -1.96 2.27
N LEU A 13 -2.87 -1.50 2.91
CA LEU A 13 -4.25 -1.67 2.44
C LEU A 13 -4.81 -0.32 2.01
N VAL A 14 -5.20 -0.22 0.74
CA VAL A 14 -5.82 0.98 0.18
C VAL A 14 -7.23 1.14 0.76
N ARG A 15 -7.61 2.37 1.08
CA ARG A 15 -8.96 2.75 1.49
C ARG A 15 -9.38 3.96 0.67
N TRP A 16 -10.57 3.90 0.08
CA TRP A 16 -11.14 5.03 -0.62
C TRP A 16 -12.22 5.64 0.26
N ARG A 17 -12.05 6.93 0.57
CA ARG A 17 -13.04 7.75 1.24
C ARG A 17 -13.60 8.73 0.23
N ASP A 18 -14.90 8.66 0.03
CA ASP A 18 -15.67 9.54 -0.84
C ASP A 18 -16.57 10.43 0.02
N GLU A 19 -16.80 11.67 -0.42
CA GLU A 19 -17.61 12.63 0.35
C GLU A 19 -19.09 12.24 0.40
N GLU A 20 -19.60 11.57 -0.64
CA GLU A 20 -21.00 11.13 -0.73
C GLU A 20 -21.17 9.67 -0.32
N LEU A 21 -20.26 8.79 -0.79
CA LEU A 21 -20.35 7.34 -0.56
C LEU A 21 -19.72 6.88 0.75
N GLY A 22 -18.95 7.74 1.43
CA GLY A 22 -18.23 7.39 2.66
C GLY A 22 -17.06 6.43 2.41
N GLU A 23 -16.89 5.44 3.28
CA GLU A 23 -15.82 4.43 3.15
C GLU A 23 -16.19 3.41 2.07
N VAL A 24 -15.51 3.47 0.93
CA VAL A 24 -15.71 2.54 -0.19
C VAL A 24 -14.77 1.34 -0.06
N SER A 25 -15.36 0.14 -0.08
CA SER A 25 -14.61 -1.12 0.04
C SER A 25 -13.66 -1.34 -1.14
N PRO A 26 -12.42 -1.81 -0.92
CA PRO A 26 -11.53 -2.27 -1.99
C PRO A 26 -12.15 -3.31 -2.92
N GLY A 27 -12.99 -4.19 -2.39
CA GLY A 27 -13.73 -5.17 -3.20
C GLY A 27 -14.67 -4.53 -4.23
N SER A 28 -15.07 -3.26 -4.03
CA SER A 28 -15.94 -2.53 -4.95
C SER A 28 -15.15 -1.74 -5.99
N PHE A 29 -14.05 -1.09 -5.63
CA PHE A 29 -13.34 -0.19 -6.54
C PHE A 29 -12.14 -0.81 -7.26
N ILE A 30 -11.52 -1.86 -6.72
CA ILE A 30 -10.38 -2.52 -7.38
C ILE A 30 -10.81 -3.16 -8.72
N PRO A 31 -11.93 -3.92 -8.80
CA PRO A 31 -12.40 -4.45 -10.10
C PRO A 31 -12.67 -3.35 -11.12
N ILE A 32 -13.24 -2.22 -10.69
CA ILE A 32 -13.50 -1.07 -11.56
C ILE A 32 -12.19 -0.45 -12.05
N ALA A 33 -11.19 -0.31 -11.17
CA ALA A 33 -9.88 0.21 -11.55
C ALA A 33 -9.17 -0.72 -12.54
N GLU A 34 -9.32 -2.03 -12.40
CA GLU A 34 -8.80 -3.02 -13.35
C GLU A 34 -9.50 -2.94 -14.71
N GLU A 35 -10.83 -2.99 -14.75
CA GLU A 35 -11.63 -2.93 -15.98
C GLU A 35 -11.40 -1.64 -16.77
N ARG A 36 -11.08 -0.54 -16.08
CA ARG A 36 -10.83 0.78 -16.70
C ARG A 36 -9.35 1.02 -17.02
N GLY A 37 -8.46 0.07 -16.80
CA GLY A 37 -7.01 0.25 -17.01
C GLY A 37 -6.38 1.29 -16.06
N LEU A 38 -7.02 1.57 -14.93
CA LEU A 38 -6.55 2.53 -13.93
C LEU A 38 -5.72 1.87 -12.82
N ILE A 39 -5.68 0.54 -12.77
CA ILE A 39 -5.03 -0.20 -11.69
C ILE A 39 -3.52 0.07 -11.59
N ASN A 40 -2.85 0.27 -12.72
CA ASN A 40 -1.44 0.64 -12.77
C ASN A 40 -1.20 2.04 -12.19
N LYS A 41 -2.05 3.02 -12.56
CA LYS A 41 -2.01 4.38 -12.00
C LYS A 41 -2.24 4.37 -10.49
N LEU A 42 -3.22 3.60 -10.03
CA LEU A 42 -3.49 3.43 -8.60
C LEU A 42 -2.29 2.81 -7.87
N THR A 43 -1.67 1.78 -8.45
CA THR A 43 -0.49 1.13 -7.88
C THR A 43 0.68 2.11 -7.75
N HIS A 44 0.96 2.91 -8.78
CA HIS A 44 1.99 3.95 -8.72
C HIS A 44 1.74 4.97 -7.61
N LEU A 45 0.50 5.47 -7.51
CA LEU A 45 0.10 6.40 -6.46
C LEU A 45 0.34 5.82 -5.05
N VAL A 46 -0.02 4.55 -4.85
CA VAL A 46 0.19 3.86 -3.57
C VAL A 46 1.68 3.72 -3.27
N LEU A 47 2.50 3.35 -4.25
CA LEU A 47 3.96 3.20 -4.08
C LEU A 47 4.61 4.52 -3.69
N GLU A 48 4.28 5.62 -4.38
CA GLU A 48 4.76 6.96 -4.05
C GLU A 48 4.42 7.30 -2.59
N ARG A 49 3.17 7.09 -2.20
CA ARG A 49 2.71 7.39 -0.85
C ARG A 49 3.40 6.55 0.22
N VAL A 50 3.66 5.28 -0.06
CA VAL A 50 4.38 4.36 0.84
C VAL A 50 5.83 4.77 1.02
N ILE A 51 6.50 5.20 -0.05
CA ILE A 51 7.87 5.71 0.00
C ILE A 51 7.94 6.98 0.85
N GLU A 52 7.03 7.92 0.64
CA GLU A 52 6.92 9.14 1.45
C GLU A 52 6.65 8.83 2.92
N LEU A 53 5.71 7.93 3.21
CA LEU A 53 5.38 7.51 4.56
C LEU A 53 6.62 6.94 5.26
N LYS A 54 7.33 6.01 4.60
CA LYS A 54 8.54 5.40 5.15
C LYS A 54 9.64 6.43 5.42
N ARG A 55 9.86 7.38 4.49
CA ARG A 55 10.79 8.50 4.69
C ARG A 55 10.38 9.36 5.88
N SER A 56 9.08 9.64 6.05
CA SER A 56 8.57 10.43 7.17
C SER A 56 8.81 9.75 8.52
N TRP A 57 8.69 8.43 8.58
CA TRP A 57 8.96 7.64 9.78
C TRP A 57 10.44 7.61 10.15
N GLN A 58 11.33 7.54 9.15
CA GLN A 58 12.78 7.66 9.37
C GLN A 58 13.14 9.03 9.97
N LYS A 59 12.54 10.11 9.46
CA LYS A 59 12.79 11.47 9.98
C LYS A 59 12.26 11.71 11.39
N LYS A 60 11.14 11.07 11.74
CA LYS A 60 10.47 11.23 13.03
C LYS A 60 10.96 10.25 14.11
N GLU A 61 11.98 9.45 13.80
CA GLU A 61 12.51 8.39 14.69
C GLU A 61 11.43 7.45 15.24
N VAL A 62 10.33 7.27 14.49
CA VAL A 62 9.21 6.39 14.85
C VAL A 62 9.68 4.94 15.01
N PHE A 63 10.78 4.59 14.34
CA PHE A 63 11.44 3.32 14.42
C PHE A 63 12.87 3.50 14.94
N SER A 64 13.25 2.75 15.98
CA SER A 64 14.64 2.65 16.44
C SER A 64 15.54 1.98 15.40
N GLN A 65 16.86 2.09 15.56
CA GLN A 65 17.86 1.38 14.75
C GLN A 65 17.60 -0.15 14.69
N GLU A 66 16.99 -0.76 15.70
CA GLU A 66 16.59 -2.18 15.68
C GLU A 66 15.53 -2.53 14.62
N ASN A 67 14.81 -1.53 14.11
CA ASN A 67 13.72 -1.70 13.15
C ASN A 67 14.11 -1.39 11.69
N LEU A 68 15.42 -1.32 11.39
CA LEU A 68 15.96 -1.21 10.03
C LEU A 68 15.42 -2.27 9.05
N ARG A 69 14.89 -3.38 9.57
CA ARG A 69 14.30 -4.47 8.77
C ARG A 69 12.78 -4.40 8.62
N PHE A 70 12.10 -3.35 9.10
CA PHE A 70 10.65 -3.23 8.97
C PHE A 70 10.23 -3.08 7.50
N LYS A 71 9.42 -4.03 7.01
CA LYS A 71 8.96 -4.10 5.61
C LYS A 71 7.54 -3.59 5.45
N LEU A 72 7.27 -2.87 4.37
CA LEU A 72 5.92 -2.57 3.92
C LEU A 72 5.65 -3.40 2.66
N ALA A 73 4.65 -4.26 2.71
CA ALA A 73 4.18 -5.03 1.55
C ALA A 73 3.02 -4.26 0.88
N VAL A 74 3.08 -4.12 -0.44
CA VAL A 74 2.04 -3.45 -1.24
C VAL A 74 1.39 -4.49 -2.14
N ASN A 75 0.06 -4.50 -2.18
CA ASN A 75 -0.69 -5.38 -3.07
C ASN A 75 -0.69 -4.81 -4.49
N ILE A 76 -0.42 -5.67 -5.47
CA ILE A 76 -0.42 -5.34 -6.90
C ILE A 76 -1.44 -6.27 -7.57
N SER A 77 -2.22 -5.73 -8.51
CA SER A 77 -3.18 -6.55 -9.27
C SER A 77 -2.44 -7.48 -10.22
N ALA A 78 -2.98 -8.67 -10.45
CA ALA A 78 -2.46 -9.59 -11.46
C ALA A 78 -2.51 -8.99 -12.88
N LYS A 79 -3.54 -8.19 -13.20
CA LYS A 79 -3.69 -7.53 -14.51
C LYS A 79 -2.65 -6.45 -14.77
N SER A 80 -1.95 -5.97 -13.74
CA SER A 80 -0.85 -5.03 -13.89
C SER A 80 0.36 -5.61 -14.62
N PHE A 81 0.47 -6.94 -14.73
CA PHE A 81 1.58 -7.61 -15.37
C PHE A 81 1.36 -7.88 -16.87
N ASP A 82 0.15 -7.66 -17.38
CA ASP A 82 -0.18 -7.89 -18.79
C ASP A 82 0.04 -6.64 -19.67
N ASP A 83 0.33 -5.48 -19.07
CA ASP A 83 0.59 -4.18 -19.75
C ASP A 83 2.07 -4.03 -20.19
N GLU A 84 2.72 -5.10 -20.66
CA GLU A 84 3.92 -5.00 -21.52
C GLU A 84 3.50 -5.13 -22.99
N SER A 85 3.09 -4.00 -23.61
CA SER A 85 2.93 -3.87 -25.07
C SER A 85 3.10 -2.42 -25.52
#